data_AF-A0A6L7XQJ5-F1
#
_entry.id   AF-A0A6L7XQJ5-F1
#
_cell.length_a   1.000
_cell.length_b   1.000
_cell.length_c   1.000
_cell.angle_alpha   90.00
_cell.angle_beta   90.00
_cell.angle_gamma   90.00
#
_symmetry.space_group_name_H-M   'P 1'
#
loop_
_entity.id
_entity.type
_entity.pdbx_description
1 polymer ?
#
loop_
_entity_poly.entity_id
_entity_poly.type
_entity_poly.pdbx_seq_one_letter_code
_entity_poly.pdbx_strand_id
1 'polypeptide(L)'
;MPPSRPTSIRSMLEGPLAEGPEVSVAGWLKSRRTSRGGFSFLALNDGSCFADLQVVADESLPNYASIVELGAGCAVSVRGKLVGSQGRGQDR
;
A
#
# COMPACT_ATOMS: atom_id res chain seq x y z
N MET A 1 12.86 2.44 17.18
CA MET A 1 13.60 2.63 15.90
C MET A 1 12.67 2.23 14.79
N PRO A 2 12.43 3.06 13.77
CA PRO A 2 11.62 2.65 12.62
C PRO A 2 12.37 1.54 11.86
N PRO A 3 11.67 0.57 11.25
CA PRO A 3 12.31 -0.41 10.38
C PRO A 3 13.00 0.33 9.24
N SER A 4 14.33 0.25 9.19
CA SER A 4 15.18 1.02 8.27
C SER A 4 15.20 0.46 6.84
N ARG A 5 14.46 -0.61 6.57
CA ARG A 5 14.41 -1.27 5.26
C ARG A 5 12.96 -1.38 4.79
N PRO A 6 12.69 -1.09 3.50
CA PRO A 6 11.43 -1.45 2.88
C PRO A 6 11.26 -2.96 2.99
N THR A 7 10.12 -3.40 3.52
CA THR A 7 9.73 -4.81 3.50
C THR A 7 9.11 -5.11 2.13
N SER A 8 9.43 -6.27 1.57
CA SER A 8 8.84 -6.68 0.30
C SER A 8 7.36 -7.01 0.44
N ILE A 9 6.60 -6.75 -0.62
CA ILE A 9 5.16 -7.06 -0.68
C ILE A 9 4.94 -8.55 -0.47
N ARG A 10 5.77 -9.41 -1.06
CA ARG A 10 5.71 -10.85 -0.85
C ARG A 10 5.77 -11.22 0.63
N SER A 11 6.73 -10.66 1.38
CA SER A 11 6.84 -10.93 2.82
C SER A 11 5.65 -10.38 3.61
N MET A 12 5.01 -9.31 3.13
CA MET A 12 3.77 -8.78 3.71
C MET A 12 2.57 -9.68 3.53
N LEU A 13 2.48 -10.35 2.38
CA LEU A 13 1.37 -11.24 2.04
C LEU A 13 1.54 -12.66 2.59
N GLU A 14 2.77 -13.19 2.60
CA GLU A 14 3.08 -14.57 3.02
C GLU A 14 3.50 -14.70 4.49
N GLY A 15 3.96 -13.60 5.11
CA GLY A 15 4.56 -13.62 6.44
C GLY A 15 3.55 -13.59 7.59
N PRO A 16 3.92 -14.09 8.78
CA PRO A 16 3.18 -13.89 10.02
C PRO A 16 3.38 -12.45 10.51
N LEU A 17 3.03 -11.47 9.69
CA LEU A 17 3.02 -10.09 10.14
C LEU A 17 1.81 -9.93 11.04
N ALA A 18 2.07 -9.90 12.34
CA ALA A 18 1.12 -9.44 13.33
C ALA A 18 0.53 -8.11 12.83
N GLU A 19 -0.79 -7.97 12.87
CA GLU A 19 -1.45 -6.70 12.61
C GLU A 19 -0.84 -5.62 13.53
N GLY A 20 -0.58 -4.42 13.00
CA GLY A 20 -0.21 -3.27 13.83
C GLY A 20 1.23 -2.74 13.84
N PRO A 21 2.29 -3.37 13.31
CA PRO A 21 3.57 -2.70 13.14
C PRO A 21 3.50 -1.71 11.98
N GLU A 22 4.17 -0.58 12.16
CA GLU A 22 4.38 0.40 11.09
C GLU A 22 5.41 -0.17 10.11
N VAL A 23 5.01 -0.37 8.87
CA VAL A 23 5.83 -0.93 7.81
C VAL A 23 6.13 0.12 6.75
N SER A 24 7.27 -0.06 6.07
CA SER A 24 7.64 0.73 4.90
C SER A 24 7.69 -0.19 3.69
N VAL A 25 7.14 0.26 2.56
CA VAL A 25 7.18 -0.47 1.29
C VAL A 25 7.49 0.52 0.17
N ALA A 26 8.22 0.08 -0.84
CA ALA A 26 8.51 0.89 -2.02
C ALA A 26 8.24 0.06 -3.28
N GLY A 27 7.68 0.70 -4.30
CA GLY A 27 7.33 0.02 -5.55
C GLY A 27 6.72 0.97 -6.57
N TRP A 28 6.14 0.38 -7.61
CA TRP A 28 5.48 1.09 -8.70
C TRP A 28 3.96 0.99 -8.57
N LEU A 29 3.29 2.12 -8.75
CA LEU A 29 1.84 2.19 -8.77
C LEU A 29 1.32 1.51 -10.03
N LYS A 30 0.48 0.49 -9.89
CA LYS A 30 -0.19 -0.21 -10.98
C LYS A 30 -1.49 0.49 -11.36
N SER A 31 -2.25 0.89 -10.35
CA SER A 31 -3.50 1.63 -10.52
C SER A 31 -3.82 2.44 -9.26
N ARG A 32 -4.64 3.48 -9.43
CA ARG A 32 -5.23 4.24 -8.34
C ARG A 32 -6.73 4.36 -8.56
N ARG A 33 -7.51 4.19 -7.50
CA ARG A 33 -8.94 4.47 -7.48
C ARG A 33 -9.28 5.38 -6.30
N THR A 34 -9.73 6.59 -6.60
CA THR A 34 -10.23 7.54 -5.59
C THR A 34 -11.71 7.28 -5.33
N SER A 35 -12.07 7.12 -4.06
CA SER A 35 -13.45 6.95 -3.59
C SER A 35 -14.09 8.30 -3.30
N ARG A 36 -15.42 8.38 -3.40
CA ARG A 36 -16.19 9.56 -2.96
C ARG A 36 -16.19 9.75 -1.44
N GLY A 37 -15.74 8.75 -0.69
CA GLY A 37 -15.67 8.76 0.77
C GLY A 37 -14.38 9.33 1.36
N GLY A 38 -13.58 10.09 0.60
CA GLY A 38 -12.38 10.74 1.15
C GLY A 38 -11.15 9.84 1.29
N PHE A 39 -11.05 8.76 0.49
CA PHE A 39 -9.87 7.91 0.48
C PHE A 39 -9.55 7.40 -0.92
N SER A 40 -8.28 7.07 -1.16
CA SER A 40 -7.77 6.52 -2.41
C SER A 40 -7.15 5.16 -2.18
N PHE A 41 -7.54 4.20 -3.02
CA PHE A 41 -6.90 2.90 -3.12
C PHE A 41 -5.77 2.98 -4.13
N LEU A 42 -4.59 2.51 -3.73
CA LEU A 42 -3.39 2.44 -4.55
C LEU A 42 -2.99 0.97 -4.66
N ALA A 43 -2.90 0.43 -5.87
CA ALA A 43 -2.35 -0.90 -6.10
C ALA A 43 -0.84 -0.76 -6.35
N LEU A 44 -0.03 -1.25 -5.43
CA LEU A 44 1.42 -1.14 -5.47
C LEU A 44 2.05 -2.49 -5.81
N ASN A 45 3.06 -2.49 -6.67
CA ASN A 45 3.84 -3.69 -6.98
C ASN A 45 5.33 -3.38 -6.84
N ASP A 46 6.10 -4.27 -6.20
CA ASP A 46 7.54 -4.12 -5.99
C ASP A 46 8.37 -5.18 -6.77
N GLY A 47 7.71 -6.01 -7.59
CA GLY A 47 8.32 -7.11 -8.33
C GLY A 47 8.69 -8.33 -7.50
N SER A 48 8.46 -8.33 -6.18
CA SER A 48 8.77 -9.48 -5.32
C SER A 48 7.78 -10.63 -5.48
N CYS A 49 6.57 -10.34 -5.96
CA CYS A 49 5.52 -11.30 -6.33
C CYS A 49 4.60 -10.75 -7.43
N PHE A 50 3.77 -11.63 -7.99
CA PHE A 50 2.73 -11.25 -8.96
C PHE A 50 1.55 -10.50 -8.32
N ALA A 51 1.34 -10.66 -7.02
CA ALA A 51 0.27 -9.98 -6.29
C ALA A 51 0.63 -8.50 -6.02
N ASP A 52 -0.39 -7.65 -6.04
CA ASP A 52 -0.28 -6.23 -5.72
C ASP A 52 -0.68 -5.99 -4.26
N LEU A 53 0.03 -5.09 -3.58
CA LEU A 53 -0.35 -4.60 -2.27
C LEU A 53 -1.37 -3.48 -2.41
N GLN A 54 -2.52 -3.62 -1.75
CA GLN A 54 -3.50 -2.55 -1.66
C GLN A 54 -3.12 -1.58 -0.52
N VAL A 55 -2.82 -0.35 -0.88
CA VAL A 55 -2.57 0.76 0.05
C VAL A 55 -3.81 1.65 0.06
N VAL A 56 -4.27 2.01 1.26
CA VAL A 56 -5.37 2.97 1.46
C VAL A 56 -4.77 4.29 1.95
N ALA A 57 -4.93 5.34 1.16
CA ALA A 57 -4.54 6.70 1.51
C ALA A 57 -5.79 7.50 1.89
N ASP A 58 -5.81 8.05 3.10
CA ASP A 58 -6.90 8.86 3.63
C ASP A 58 -6.70 10.35 3.27
N GLU A 59 -7.78 11.10 3.06
CA GLU A 59 -7.73 12.54 2.73
C GLU A 59 -7.14 13.41 3.83
N SER A 60 -7.10 12.92 5.08
CA SER A 60 -6.41 13.59 6.20
C SER A 60 -4.89 13.64 6.04
N LEU A 61 -4.31 12.90 5.08
CA LEU A 61 -2.88 12.96 4.81
C LEU A 61 -2.48 14.35 4.28
N PRO A 62 -1.42 14.97 4.82
CA PRO A 62 -1.01 16.32 4.42
C PRO A 62 -0.58 16.41 2.95
N ASN A 63 -0.17 15.29 2.35
CA ASN A 63 0.22 15.18 0.94
C ASN A 63 -0.85 14.52 0.07
N TYR A 64 -2.10 14.43 0.53
CA TYR A 64 -3.17 13.73 -0.20
C TYR A 64 -3.42 14.32 -1.59
N ALA A 65 -3.35 15.64 -1.75
CA ALA A 65 -3.46 16.33 -3.03
C ALA A 65 -2.45 15.79 -4.07
N SER A 66 -1.20 15.52 -3.66
CA SER A 66 -0.20 14.92 -4.54
C SER A 66 -0.50 13.44 -4.82
N ILE A 67 -1.06 12.71 -3.86
CA ILE A 67 -1.45 11.31 -4.03
C ILE A 67 -2.55 11.17 -5.10
N VAL A 68 -3.51 12.10 -5.13
CA VAL A 68 -4.57 12.15 -6.16
C VAL A 68 -4.10 12.69 -7.52
N GLU A 69 -2.82 12.98 -7.69
CA GLU A 69 -2.18 13.22 -9.00
C GLU A 69 -1.35 12.02 -9.51
N LEU A 70 -1.02 11.05 -8.65
CA LEU A 70 -0.23 9.88 -9.02
C LEU A 70 -0.92 8.97 -10.06
N GLY A 71 -0.20 8.65 -11.13
CA GLY A 71 -0.63 7.73 -12.19
C GLY A 71 0.04 6.36 -12.12
N ALA A 72 -0.41 5.45 -12.98
CA ALA A 72 0.26 4.17 -13.17
C ALA A 72 1.71 4.38 -13.66
N GLY A 73 2.65 3.61 -13.11
CA GLY A 73 4.08 3.71 -13.39
C GLY A 73 4.86 4.63 -12.44
N CYS A 74 4.19 5.42 -11.59
CA CYS A 74 4.87 6.22 -10.58
C CYS A 74 5.57 5.34 -9.54
N ALA A 75 6.85 5.58 -9.29
CA ALA A 75 7.57 4.98 -8.18
C ALA A 75 7.21 5.72 -6.88
N VAL A 76 6.79 4.99 -5.85
CA VAL A 76 6.37 5.55 -4.56
C VAL A 76 6.97 4.76 -3.40
N SER A 77 7.14 5.44 -2.27
CA SER A 77 7.46 4.84 -0.99
C SER A 77 6.33 5.16 -0.01
N VAL A 78 5.77 4.12 0.58
CA VAL A 78 4.61 4.19 1.47
C VAL A 78 5.04 3.74 2.85
N ARG A 79 4.60 4.49 3.87
CA ARG A 79 4.70 4.08 5.27
C ARG A 79 3.31 4.07 5.87
N GLY A 80 3.01 3.01 6.61
CA GLY A 80 1.70 2.88 7.24
C GLY A 80 1.60 1.63 8.09
N LYS A 81 0.43 1.46 8.71
CA LYS A 81 0.12 0.26 9.50
C LYS A 81 -0.32 -0.85 8.55
N LEU A 82 0.27 -2.03 8.69
CA LEU A 82 -0.26 -3.22 8.05
C LEU A 82 -1.49 -3.69 8.83
N VAL A 83 -2.61 -3.78 8.13
CA VAL A 83 -3.89 -4.21 8.68
C VAL A 83 -4.33 -5.48 7.94
N GLY A 84 -4.94 -6.41 8.67
CA GLY A 84 -5.55 -7.58 8.06
C GLY A 84 -6.62 -7.17 7.04
N SER A 85 -6.68 -7.91 5.94
CA SER A 85 -7.71 -7.69 4.91
C SER A 85 -9.11 -7.82 5.52
N GLN A 86 -9.89 -6.73 5.50
CA GLN A 86 -11.33 -6.78 5.78
C GLN A 86 -12.16 -7.09 4.50
N GLY A 87 -11.51 -7.28 3.36
CA GLY A 87 -12.15 -7.51 2.07
C GLY A 87 -12.40 -8.99 1.83
N ARG A 88 -13.67 -9.42 1.86
CA ARG A 88 -14.09 -10.65 1.17
C ARG A 88 -13.71 -10.53 -0.31
N GLY A 89 -12.85 -11.42 -0.80
CA GLY A 89 -12.52 -11.53 -2.24
C GLY A 89 -11.06 -11.35 -2.63
N GLN A 90 -10.10 -11.44 -1.70
CA GLN A 90 -8.67 -11.61 -2.02
C GLN A 90 -8.19 -13.05 -1.81
N ASP A 91 -9.08 -14.02 -2.03
CA ASP A 91 -8.73 -15.44 -2.01
C ASP A 91 -8.66 -15.99 -3.44
N ARG A 92 -7.45 -16.45 -3.77
CA ARG A 92 -7.02 -17.37 -4.83
C ARG A 92 -6.87 -16.83 -6.25
#